data_AF-A0AA91Q0K7-F1
#
_entry.id   AF-A0AA91Q0K7-F1
#
_cell.length_a   1.000
_cell.length_b   1.000
_cell.length_c   1.000
_cell.angle_alpha   90.00
_cell.angle_beta   90.00
_cell.angle_gamma   90.00
#
_symmetry.space_group_name_H-M   'P 1'
#
loop_
_entity.id
_entity.type
_entity.pdbx_description
1 polymer ?
#
loop_
_entity_poly.entity_id
_entity_poly.type
_entity_poly.pdbx_seq_one_letter_code
_entity_poly.pdbx_strand_id
1 'polypeptide(L)'
;MKKSGFTIVNALKYVKEVDDYQEQLGKSASANVLATTLVDRIQDKPELLSLLSLFHHELAKLGITPTSARDFSTLQVWRYRSMYFWKLARIHNVFWDQCRLLDIAERAHRLGFSPTTIGVLDPINFTQYYSELQSGIYKGLDFRHIELMGPTRFQLEKGTH
;
A
#
# COMPACT_ATOMS: atom_id res chain seq x y z
N MET A 1 7.08 30.16 25.96
CA MET A 1 6.56 29.22 24.94
C MET A 1 7.41 29.33 23.68
N LYS A 2 8.13 28.26 23.29
CA LYS A 2 8.63 27.96 21.93
C LYS A 2 9.64 26.80 22.04
N LYS A 3 9.34 25.66 21.41
CA LYS A 3 10.27 24.65 20.85
C LYS A 3 9.47 23.40 20.41
N SER A 4 8.60 23.53 19.41
CA SER A 4 8.00 22.38 18.71
C SER A 4 8.43 22.26 17.24
N GLY A 5 9.29 23.16 16.75
CA GLY A 5 9.73 23.17 15.34
C GLY A 5 10.90 22.22 15.02
N PHE A 6 11.69 21.79 16.01
CA PHE A 6 12.94 21.04 15.76
C PHE A 6 12.70 19.53 15.53
N THR A 7 11.64 18.96 16.10
CA THR A 7 11.40 17.51 16.07
C THR A 7 10.78 17.03 14.74
N ILE A 8 9.93 17.85 14.12
CA ILE A 8 9.25 17.49 12.86
C ILE A 8 10.24 17.45 11.68
N VAL A 9 11.19 18.38 11.64
CA VAL A 9 12.18 18.50 10.55
C VAL A 9 13.16 17.31 10.56
N ASN A 10 13.57 16.85 11.74
CA ASN A 10 14.49 15.71 11.85
C ASN A 10 13.83 14.37 11.52
N ALA A 11 12.55 14.18 11.89
CA ALA A 11 11.80 12.99 11.50
C ALA A 11 11.62 12.90 9.98
N LEU A 12 11.31 14.03 9.33
CA LEU A 12 11.17 14.11 7.86
C LEU A 12 12.49 13.84 7.12
N LYS A 13 13.63 14.29 7.68
CA LYS A 13 14.96 14.09 7.09
C LYS A 13 15.41 12.64 7.19
N TYR A 14 15.22 12.01 8.36
CA TYR A 14 15.57 10.61 8.57
C TYR A 14 14.79 9.66 7.65
N VAL A 15 13.49 9.91 7.46
CA VAL A 15 12.66 9.11 6.55
C VAL A 15 13.10 9.26 5.09
N LYS A 16 13.52 10.45 4.67
CA LYS A 16 14.06 10.69 3.32
C LYS A 16 15.40 9.97 3.09
N GLU A 17 16.31 10.03 4.06
CA GLU A 17 17.62 9.33 3.97
C GLU A 17 17.47 7.80 3.92
N VAL A 18 16.41 7.28 4.53
CA VAL A 18 16.05 5.87 4.45
C VAL A 18 15.49 5.48 3.07
N ASP A 19 14.65 6.33 2.46
CA ASP A 19 14.10 6.10 1.12
C ASP A 19 15.23 6.06 0.06
N ASP A 20 16.17 7.00 0.13
CA ASP A 20 17.32 7.10 -0.80
C ASP A 20 18.26 5.88 -0.72
N TYR A 21 18.40 5.27 0.48
CA TYR A 21 19.25 4.07 0.67
C TYR A 21 18.63 2.79 0.09
N GLN A 22 17.30 2.69 0.05
CA GLN A 22 16.62 1.50 -0.48
C GLN A 22 16.54 1.50 -2.01
N GLU A 23 16.46 2.68 -2.63
CA GLU A 23 16.46 2.83 -4.08
C GLU A 23 17.76 2.32 -4.72
N GLN A 24 18.89 2.44 -4.01
CA GLN A 24 20.20 1.96 -4.47
C GLN A 24 20.37 0.43 -4.40
N LEU A 25 19.62 -0.27 -3.54
CA LEU A 25 19.72 -1.74 -3.36
C LEU A 25 18.74 -2.52 -4.26
N GLY A 26 17.78 -1.85 -4.91
CA GLY A 26 16.65 -2.45 -5.61
C GLY A 26 16.85 -2.79 -7.10
N LYS A 27 18.07 -3.04 -7.59
CA LYS A 27 18.28 -3.43 -9.00
C LYS A 27 17.98 -4.92 -9.24
N SER A 28 16.69 -5.30 -9.28
CA SER A 28 16.23 -6.62 -9.72
C SER A 28 14.73 -6.61 -9.99
N ALA A 29 14.34 -6.89 -11.24
CA ALA A 29 12.98 -6.87 -11.82
C ALA A 29 12.22 -5.54 -11.71
N SER A 30 11.44 -5.17 -12.75
CA SER A 30 10.58 -3.99 -12.67
C SER A 30 9.47 -4.21 -11.65
N ALA A 31 9.01 -3.13 -11.00
CA ALA A 31 7.96 -3.21 -9.97
C ALA A 31 6.68 -3.91 -10.49
N ASN A 32 6.39 -3.79 -11.78
CA ASN A 32 5.30 -4.49 -12.46
C ASN A 32 5.47 -6.02 -12.45
N VAL A 33 6.66 -6.54 -12.79
CA VAL A 33 6.95 -7.98 -12.77
C VAL A 33 6.83 -8.55 -11.36
N LEU A 34 7.30 -7.79 -10.36
CA LEU A 34 7.16 -8.17 -8.95
C LEU A 34 5.68 -8.20 -8.53
N ALA A 35 4.88 -7.24 -8.98
CA ALA A 35 3.45 -7.22 -8.68
C ALA A 35 2.70 -8.39 -9.34
N THR A 36 2.98 -8.73 -10.60
CA THR A 36 2.42 -9.93 -11.23
C THR A 36 2.79 -11.20 -10.46
N THR A 37 4.07 -11.37 -10.13
CA THR A 37 4.54 -12.52 -9.34
C THR A 37 3.86 -12.58 -7.97
N LEU A 38 3.69 -11.43 -7.32
CA LEU A 38 3.00 -11.33 -6.04
C LEU A 38 1.55 -11.78 -6.15
N VAL A 39 0.80 -11.26 -7.12
CA VAL A 39 -0.61 -11.63 -7.33
C VAL A 39 -0.77 -13.13 -7.56
N ASP A 40 0.09 -13.74 -8.38
CA ASP A 40 0.06 -15.18 -8.62
C ASP A 40 0.36 -15.99 -7.35
N ARG A 41 1.20 -15.50 -6.46
CA ARG A 41 1.52 -16.18 -5.18
C ARG A 41 0.44 -16.01 -4.11
N ILE A 42 -0.35 -14.94 -4.16
CA ILE A 42 -1.40 -14.68 -3.16
C ILE A 42 -2.81 -15.02 -3.67
N GLN A 43 -2.95 -15.55 -4.88
CA GLN A 43 -4.25 -15.75 -5.54
C GLN A 43 -5.23 -16.66 -4.77
N ASP A 44 -4.72 -17.54 -3.92
CA ASP A 44 -5.48 -18.45 -3.05
C ASP A 44 -5.51 -18.00 -1.58
N LYS A 45 -5.00 -16.79 -1.27
CA LYS A 45 -4.85 -16.24 0.08
C LYS A 45 -5.84 -15.08 0.29
N PRO A 46 -7.09 -15.35 0.72
CA PRO A 46 -8.14 -14.34 0.75
C PRO A 46 -7.84 -13.17 1.69
N GLU A 47 -7.09 -13.39 2.78
CA GLU A 47 -6.64 -12.34 3.70
C GLU A 47 -5.67 -11.37 3.04
N LEU A 48 -4.72 -11.88 2.24
CA LEU A 48 -3.75 -11.06 1.52
C LEU A 48 -4.42 -10.29 0.37
N LEU A 49 -5.34 -10.92 -0.35
CA LEU A 49 -6.15 -10.25 -1.36
C LEU A 49 -7.02 -9.14 -0.75
N SER A 50 -7.63 -9.40 0.42
CA SER A 50 -8.41 -8.41 1.16
C SER A 50 -7.53 -7.23 1.64
N LEU A 51 -6.33 -7.50 2.17
CA LEU A 51 -5.38 -6.45 2.57
C LEU A 51 -4.91 -5.61 1.37
N LEU A 52 -4.59 -6.24 0.24
CA LEU A 52 -4.19 -5.55 -0.98
C LEU A 52 -5.32 -4.67 -1.51
N SER A 53 -6.54 -5.22 -1.57
CA SER A 53 -7.73 -4.49 -1.99
C SER A 53 -8.02 -3.30 -1.08
N LEU A 54 -7.93 -3.47 0.25
CA LEU A 54 -8.08 -2.39 1.22
C LEU A 54 -7.01 -1.31 1.04
N PHE A 55 -5.75 -1.70 0.83
CA PHE A 55 -4.67 -0.75 0.59
C PHE A 55 -4.93 0.10 -0.65
N HIS A 56 -5.31 -0.54 -1.77
CA HIS A 56 -5.69 0.14 -3.00
C HIS A 56 -6.92 1.04 -2.83
N HIS A 57 -7.93 0.59 -2.08
CA HIS A 57 -9.12 1.38 -1.78
C HIS A 57 -8.77 2.68 -1.02
N GLU A 58 -7.88 2.61 -0.03
CA GLU A 58 -7.44 3.81 0.70
C GLU A 58 -6.60 4.76 -0.17
N LEU A 59 -5.81 4.24 -1.10
CA LEU A 59 -5.11 5.05 -2.10
C LEU A 59 -6.09 5.70 -3.09
N ALA A 60 -7.15 4.98 -3.49
CA ALA A 60 -8.17 5.51 -4.38
C ALA A 60 -8.93 6.70 -3.76
N LYS A 61 -9.15 6.72 -2.44
CA LYS A 61 -9.69 7.89 -1.72
C LYS A 61 -8.82 9.15 -1.84
N LEU A 62 -7.53 8.99 -2.15
CA LEU A 62 -6.58 10.07 -2.42
C LEU A 62 -6.47 10.42 -3.91
N GLY A 63 -7.23 9.74 -4.76
CA GLY A 63 -7.15 9.86 -6.22
C GLY A 63 -5.96 9.10 -6.82
N ILE A 64 -5.40 8.13 -6.11
CA ILE A 64 -4.29 7.29 -6.59
C ILE A 64 -4.86 5.96 -7.07
N THR A 65 -4.95 5.78 -8.38
CA THR A 65 -5.50 4.60 -9.05
C THR A 65 -4.54 4.12 -10.16
N PRO A 66 -4.77 2.99 -10.82
CA PRO A 66 -3.87 2.53 -11.89
C PRO A 66 -3.76 3.53 -13.06
N THR A 67 -4.82 4.31 -13.29
CA THR A 67 -4.94 5.25 -14.42
C THR A 67 -4.83 6.72 -14.01
N SER A 68 -4.68 7.03 -12.72
CA SER A 68 -4.54 8.41 -12.26
C SER A 68 -3.22 9.02 -12.72
N ALA A 69 -3.24 10.30 -13.10
CA ALA A 69 -2.03 11.08 -13.36
C ALA A 69 -1.10 11.05 -12.13
N ARG A 70 0.22 11.01 -12.39
CA ARG A 70 1.26 10.93 -11.35
C ARG A 70 1.91 12.28 -11.02
N ASP A 71 1.26 13.35 -11.47
CA ASP A 71 1.58 14.72 -11.10
C ASP A 71 0.77 15.12 -9.86
N PHE A 72 1.34 14.84 -8.69
CA PHE A 72 0.67 15.09 -7.42
C PHE A 72 0.82 16.55 -6.99
N SER A 73 -0.30 17.22 -6.71
CA SER A 73 -0.30 18.53 -6.09
C SER A 73 0.26 18.47 -4.66
N THR A 74 0.79 19.60 -4.17
CA THR A 74 1.27 19.74 -2.78
C THR A 74 0.23 19.28 -1.76
N LEU A 75 -1.05 19.61 -1.99
CA LEU A 75 -2.15 19.19 -1.12
C LEU A 75 -2.33 17.67 -1.10
N GLN A 76 -2.26 17.01 -2.25
CA GLN A 76 -2.35 15.54 -2.33
C GLN A 76 -1.18 14.87 -1.62
N VAL A 77 0.04 15.40 -1.76
CA VAL A 77 1.22 14.91 -1.03
C VAL A 77 1.00 15.00 0.48
N TRP A 78 0.47 16.11 0.98
CA TRP A 78 0.17 16.24 2.41
C TRP A 78 -0.96 15.31 2.87
N ARG A 79 -2.02 15.14 2.08
CA ARG A 79 -3.09 14.18 2.39
C ARG A 79 -2.56 12.74 2.43
N TYR A 80 -1.69 12.38 1.49
CA TYR A 80 -1.00 11.10 1.48
C TYR A 80 -0.18 10.91 2.76
N ARG A 81 0.63 11.90 3.15
CA ARG A 81 1.46 11.83 4.37
C ARG A 81 0.62 11.71 5.64
N SER A 82 -0.51 12.41 5.72
CA SER A 82 -1.45 12.23 6.83
C SER A 82 -1.98 10.79 6.83
N MET A 83 -2.49 10.29 5.70
CA MET A 83 -2.98 8.91 5.60
C MET A 83 -1.91 7.85 5.83
N TYR A 84 -0.65 8.16 5.49
CA TYR A 84 0.53 7.33 5.75
C TYR A 84 0.61 6.97 7.23
N PHE A 85 0.63 7.98 8.09
CA PHE A 85 0.75 7.78 9.54
C PHE A 85 -0.49 7.17 10.17
N TRP A 86 -1.67 7.48 9.63
CA TRP A 86 -2.93 7.03 10.22
C TRP A 86 -3.27 5.60 9.86
N LYS A 87 -3.02 5.17 8.62
CA LYS A 87 -3.55 3.90 8.11
C LYS A 87 -2.69 3.19 7.07
N LEU A 88 -2.15 3.88 6.07
CA LEU A 88 -1.49 3.21 4.92
C LEU A 88 -0.25 2.43 5.34
N ALA A 89 0.63 3.01 6.17
CA ALA A 89 1.85 2.33 6.62
C ALA A 89 1.51 1.05 7.39
N ARG A 90 0.45 1.07 8.19
CA ARG A 90 0.00 -0.09 8.96
C ARG A 90 -0.53 -1.21 8.06
N ILE A 91 -1.42 -0.90 7.11
CA ILE A 91 -1.94 -1.92 6.17
C ILE A 91 -0.77 -2.51 5.36
N HIS A 92 0.10 -1.66 4.83
CA HIS A 92 1.27 -2.05 4.07
C HIS A 92 2.17 -3.00 4.87
N ASN A 93 2.51 -2.65 6.11
CA ASN A 93 3.40 -3.47 6.93
C ASN A 93 2.75 -4.81 7.28
N VAL A 94 1.46 -4.83 7.64
CA VAL A 94 0.73 -6.08 7.90
C VAL A 94 0.72 -6.97 6.65
N PHE A 95 0.47 -6.42 5.47
CA PHE A 95 0.51 -7.17 4.22
C PHE A 95 1.88 -7.86 4.01
N TRP A 96 2.98 -7.11 4.15
CA TRP A 96 4.31 -7.68 3.93
C TRP A 96 4.79 -8.60 5.05
N ASP A 97 4.40 -8.34 6.30
CA ASP A 97 4.67 -9.25 7.41
C ASP A 97 3.96 -10.59 7.19
N GLN A 98 2.70 -10.58 6.73
CA GLN A 98 1.97 -11.80 6.36
C GLN A 98 2.62 -12.53 5.18
N CYS A 99 3.01 -11.80 4.13
CA CYS A 99 3.77 -12.39 3.01
C CYS A 99 5.09 -13.04 3.47
N ARG A 100 5.81 -12.43 4.43
CA ARG A 100 7.03 -13.03 4.98
C ARG A 100 6.73 -14.27 5.81
N LEU A 101 5.69 -14.25 6.64
CA LEU A 101 5.28 -15.41 7.46
C LEU A 101 4.85 -16.61 6.60
N LEU A 102 4.36 -16.35 5.39
CA LEU A 102 3.93 -17.37 4.43
C LEU A 102 5.02 -17.72 3.39
N ASP A 103 6.27 -17.28 3.59
CA ASP A 103 7.40 -17.49 2.67
C ASP A 103 7.13 -16.98 1.22
N ILE A 104 6.25 -15.99 1.07
CA ILE A 104 5.92 -15.36 -0.23
C ILE A 104 6.94 -14.28 -0.58
N ALA A 105 7.44 -13.54 0.42
CA ALA A 105 8.41 -12.46 0.26
C ALA A 105 9.57 -12.59 1.25
N GLU A 106 10.80 -12.58 0.73
CA GLU A 106 12.03 -12.73 1.52
C GLU A 106 12.59 -11.38 2.01
N ARG A 107 12.24 -10.28 1.33
CA ARG A 107 12.82 -8.95 1.58
C ARG A 107 11.86 -8.07 2.38
N ALA A 108 12.43 -7.17 3.17
CA ALA A 108 11.66 -6.11 3.81
C ALA A 108 11.23 -5.09 2.76
N HIS A 109 9.92 -4.88 2.63
CA HIS A 109 9.34 -3.84 1.79
C HIS A 109 8.93 -2.66 2.67
N ARG A 110 9.24 -1.43 2.24
CA ARG A 110 8.83 -0.21 2.94
C ARG A 110 7.91 0.62 2.05
N LEU A 111 6.92 1.23 2.70
CA LEU A 111 6.10 2.25 2.07
C LEU A 111 6.87 3.57 2.11
N GLY A 112 7.16 4.15 0.94
CA GLY A 112 7.81 5.45 0.87
C GLY A 112 6.89 6.58 1.33
N PHE A 113 7.46 7.69 1.75
CA PHE A 113 6.69 8.80 2.35
C PHE A 113 6.11 9.79 1.32
N SER A 114 6.30 9.50 0.04
CA SER A 114 5.74 10.22 -1.11
C SER A 114 4.75 9.33 -1.88
N PRO A 115 3.66 9.89 -2.44
CA PRO A 115 2.78 9.14 -3.34
C PRO A 115 3.46 8.67 -4.63
N THR A 116 4.65 9.19 -4.95
CA THR A 116 5.49 8.71 -6.07
C THR A 116 6.34 7.49 -5.74
N THR A 117 6.44 7.11 -4.47
CA THR A 117 7.33 6.06 -3.96
C THR A 117 6.55 4.99 -3.19
N ILE A 118 5.35 4.63 -3.66
CA ILE A 118 4.49 3.62 -3.01
C ILE A 118 5.11 2.21 -3.10
N GLY A 119 5.93 1.96 -4.13
CA GLY A 119 6.65 0.70 -4.33
C GLY A 119 5.82 -0.36 -5.06
N VAL A 120 6.07 -1.63 -4.75
CA VAL A 120 5.46 -2.77 -5.47
C VAL A 120 3.93 -2.75 -5.38
N LEU A 121 3.37 -2.34 -4.23
CA LEU A 121 1.92 -2.30 -4.00
C LEU A 121 1.21 -1.12 -4.69
N ASP A 122 1.91 -0.26 -5.43
CA ASP A 122 1.27 0.84 -6.17
C ASP A 122 0.22 0.31 -7.17
N PRO A 123 -1.03 0.80 -7.15
CA PRO A 123 -2.07 0.41 -8.10
C PRO A 123 -1.66 0.38 -9.57
N ILE A 124 -0.71 1.23 -10.00
CA ILE A 124 -0.22 1.23 -11.39
C ILE A 124 0.39 -0.10 -11.82
N ASN A 125 0.91 -0.88 -10.87
CA ASN A 125 1.48 -2.20 -11.14
C ASN A 125 0.42 -3.30 -11.26
N PHE A 126 -0.86 -3.00 -10.95
CA PHE A 126 -1.96 -3.96 -10.88
C PHE A 126 -3.08 -3.66 -11.88
N THR A 127 -2.86 -2.83 -12.90
CA THR A 127 -3.89 -2.38 -13.85
C THR A 127 -4.79 -3.51 -14.36
N GLN A 128 -4.20 -4.66 -14.71
CA GLN A 128 -4.93 -5.83 -15.23
C GLN A 128 -5.76 -6.60 -14.18
N TYR A 129 -5.43 -6.45 -12.89
CA TYR A 129 -6.11 -7.15 -11.79
C TYR A 129 -7.02 -6.23 -10.97
N TYR A 130 -6.92 -4.91 -11.18
CA TYR A 130 -7.47 -3.92 -10.28
C TYR A 130 -8.99 -4.01 -10.14
N SER A 131 -9.72 -4.21 -11.24
CA SER A 131 -11.18 -4.34 -11.22
C SER A 131 -11.64 -5.55 -10.40
N GLU A 132 -11.02 -6.71 -10.61
CA GLU A 132 -11.29 -7.93 -9.84
C GLU A 132 -10.96 -7.74 -8.36
N LEU A 133 -9.77 -7.21 -8.06
CA LEU A 133 -9.34 -6.92 -6.69
C LEU A 133 -10.30 -5.96 -5.97
N GLN A 134 -10.78 -4.92 -6.66
CA GLN A 134 -11.73 -3.97 -6.07
C GLN A 134 -13.17 -4.51 -6.00
N SER A 135 -13.53 -5.52 -6.81
CA SER A 135 -14.83 -6.19 -6.72
C SER A 135 -14.95 -7.10 -5.48
N GLY A 136 -13.82 -7.50 -4.90
CA GLY A 136 -13.77 -8.48 -3.82
C GLY A 136 -13.84 -9.93 -4.29
N ILE A 137 -13.76 -10.16 -5.60
CA ILE A 137 -13.72 -11.49 -6.22
C ILE A 137 -12.53 -11.53 -7.19
N TYR A 138 -11.58 -12.42 -6.95
CA TYR A 138 -10.40 -12.59 -7.80
C TYR A 138 -10.29 -14.04 -8.28
N LYS A 139 -10.29 -14.28 -9.59
CA LYS A 139 -10.29 -15.64 -10.18
C LYS A 139 -11.34 -16.59 -9.55
N GLY A 140 -12.50 -16.07 -9.19
CA GLY A 140 -13.60 -16.84 -8.57
C GLY A 140 -13.51 -17.03 -7.05
N LEU A 141 -12.41 -16.60 -6.40
CA LEU A 141 -12.31 -16.56 -4.95
C LEU A 141 -12.93 -15.26 -4.42
N ASP A 142 -14.00 -15.37 -3.64
CA ASP A 142 -14.65 -14.25 -2.96
C ASP A 142 -13.99 -13.98 -1.60
N PHE A 143 -13.47 -12.78 -1.39
CA PHE A 143 -12.82 -12.35 -0.14
C PHE A 143 -13.53 -11.17 0.53
N ARG A 144 -14.77 -10.84 0.13
CA ARG A 144 -15.56 -9.74 0.71
C ARG A 144 -15.96 -9.99 2.16
N HIS A 145 -15.99 -11.25 2.57
CA HIS A 145 -16.39 -11.68 3.91
C HIS A 145 -15.22 -11.79 4.90
N ILE A 146 -13.99 -11.54 4.45
CA ILE A 146 -12.81 -11.65 5.30
C ILE A 146 -12.76 -10.46 6.26
N GLU A 147 -12.91 -10.75 7.55
CA GLU A 147 -12.66 -9.77 8.60
C GLU A 147 -11.15 -9.64 8.84
N LEU A 148 -10.58 -8.50 8.43
CA LEU A 148 -9.19 -8.18 8.72
C LEU A 148 -9.04 -7.89 10.22
N MET A 149 -8.52 -8.86 10.97
CA MET A 149 -8.25 -8.71 12.40
C MET A 149 -7.09 -7.74 12.63
N GLY A 150 -7.41 -6.56 13.17
CA GLY A 150 -6.46 -5.60 13.70
C GLY A 150 -7.16 -4.68 14.72
N PRO A 151 -6.43 -3.95 15.61
CA PRO A 151 -7.02 -3.11 16.66
C PRO A 151 -7.91 -1.94 16.18
N THR A 152 -8.28 -1.90 14.90
CA THR A 152 -9.24 -0.95 14.35
C THR A 152 -10.04 -1.75 13.33
N ARG A 153 -11.30 -2.07 13.66
CA ARG A 153 -12.26 -2.71 12.76
C ARG A 153 -12.24 -1.96 11.42
N PHE A 154 -11.64 -2.54 10.39
CA PHE A 154 -11.82 -2.07 9.03
C PHE A 154 -13.16 -2.63 8.55
N GLN A 155 -14.25 -1.98 8.98
CA GLN A 155 -15.53 -2.21 8.32
C GLN A 155 -15.43 -1.57 6.93
N LEU A 156 -15.35 -2.42 5.91
CA LEU A 156 -15.77 -2.04 4.57
C LEU A 156 -17.25 -1.69 4.71
N GLU A 157 -17.57 -0.40 4.71
CA GLU A 157 -18.95 0.05 4.73
C GLU A 157 -19.65 -0.56 3.52
N LYS A 158 -20.62 -1.44 3.78
CA LYS A 158 -21.56 -1.90 2.77
C LYS A 158 -22.30 -0.66 2.30
N GLY A 159 -22.07 -0.25 1.06
CA GLY A 159 -22.88 0.77 0.40
C GLY A 159 -24.34 0.32 0.38
N THR A 160 -25.15 0.92 1.23
CA THR A 160 -26.60 1.01 1.06
C THR A 160 -26.87 2.22 0.17
N HIS A 161 -27.38 1.97 -1.04
CA HIS A 161 -28.67 2.48 -1.53
C HIS A 161 -28.99 1.88 -2.90
#